data_AF-A0A968EST2-F1
#
_entry.id   AF-A0A968EST2-F1
#
_cell.length_a   1.000
_cell.length_b   1.000
_cell.length_c   1.000
_cell.angle_alpha   90.00
_cell.angle_beta   90.00
_cell.angle_gamma   90.00
#
_symmetry.space_group_name_H-M   'P 1'
#
loop_
_entity.id
_entity.type
_entity.pdbx_description
1 polymer ?
#
loop_
_entity_poly.entity_id
_entity_poly.type
_entity_poly.pdbx_seq_one_letter_code
_entity_poly.pdbx_strand_id
1 'polypeptide(L)'
;VRAHRALSELDDPALARLRATGLRTAEVVRIHGAVATRLRSGFSDEQDLVDAAVSALAGPSPVLDQLGPAIVFLPQRLTSSQTRLLTAVGDRGPLHVVAGVTGVERADDPVRTAVVALGGEWPDPGSTAPATADAALSVSDADDEVRHAVREIMAAALDGVPLGRCAVLYGNADPYGRLIA
;
A
#
# COMPACT_ATOMS: atom_id res chain seq x y z
N VAL A 1 8.60 -15.73 -5.66
CA VAL A 1 7.79 -15.05 -4.63
C VAL A 1 6.90 -13.95 -5.21
N ARG A 2 7.42 -12.86 -5.81
CA ARG A 2 6.60 -11.73 -6.33
C ARG A 2 5.50 -12.14 -7.32
N ALA A 3 5.83 -12.95 -8.33
CA ALA A 3 4.86 -13.42 -9.32
C ALA A 3 3.75 -14.29 -8.70
N HIS A 4 4.08 -15.12 -7.71
CA HIS A 4 3.10 -15.95 -7.01
C HIS A 4 2.14 -15.07 -6.19
N ARG A 5 2.66 -14.09 -5.44
CA ARG A 5 1.85 -13.12 -4.69
C ARG A 5 0.89 -12.35 -5.61
N ALA A 6 1.39 -11.81 -6.71
CA ALA A 6 0.57 -11.06 -7.67
C ALA A 6 -0.53 -11.92 -8.32
N LEU A 7 -0.24 -13.19 -8.63
CA LEU A 7 -1.25 -14.11 -9.15
C LEU A 7 -2.28 -14.55 -8.10
N SER A 8 -1.90 -14.54 -6.82
CA SER A 8 -2.82 -14.91 -5.73
C SER A 8 -3.92 -13.86 -5.54
N GLU A 9 -3.68 -12.60 -5.90
CA GLU A 9 -4.72 -11.55 -5.88
C GLU A 9 -5.81 -11.71 -6.95
N LEU A 10 -5.60 -12.60 -7.92
CA LEU A 10 -6.48 -12.75 -9.07
C LEU A 10 -7.51 -13.86 -8.84
N ASP A 11 -8.74 -13.60 -9.29
CA ASP A 11 -9.79 -14.60 -9.32
C ASP A 11 -9.58 -15.64 -10.44
N ASP A 12 -10.28 -16.77 -10.34
CA ASP A 12 -10.20 -17.85 -11.33
C ASP A 12 -10.47 -17.37 -12.77
N PRO A 13 -11.46 -16.50 -13.03
CA PRO A 13 -11.65 -15.88 -14.35
C PRO A 13 -10.44 -15.09 -14.85
N ALA A 14 -9.80 -14.28 -14.00
CA ALA A 14 -8.60 -13.54 -14.39
C ALA A 14 -7.42 -14.47 -14.68
N LEU A 15 -7.23 -15.52 -13.87
CA LEU A 15 -6.20 -16.54 -14.11
C LEU A 15 -6.46 -17.29 -15.44
N ALA A 16 -7.71 -17.59 -15.77
CA ALA A 16 -8.09 -18.18 -17.05
C ALA A 16 -7.75 -17.26 -18.24
N ARG A 17 -8.06 -15.95 -18.13
CA ARG A 17 -7.66 -14.96 -19.15
C ARG A 17 -6.15 -14.88 -19.32
N LEU A 18 -5.39 -14.90 -18.23
CA LEU A 18 -3.92 -14.90 -18.29
C LEU A 18 -3.36 -16.14 -18.98
N ARG A 19 -3.90 -17.34 -18.70
CA ARG A 19 -3.51 -18.58 -19.40
C ARG A 19 -3.67 -18.47 -20.91
N ALA A 20 -4.71 -17.77 -21.39
CA ALA A 20 -5.00 -17.61 -22.81
C ALA A 20 -4.04 -16.65 -23.54
N THR A 21 -3.22 -15.86 -22.82
CA THR A 21 -2.32 -14.87 -23.45
C THR A 21 -1.10 -15.49 -24.14
N GLY A 22 -0.71 -16.72 -23.77
CA GLY A 22 0.41 -17.41 -24.40
C GLY A 22 0.99 -18.54 -23.55
N LEU A 23 1.80 -19.39 -24.18
CA LEU A 23 2.34 -20.62 -23.58
C LEU A 23 3.15 -20.34 -22.29
N ARG A 24 3.99 -19.30 -22.31
CA ARG A 24 4.82 -18.94 -21.14
C ARG A 24 3.95 -18.49 -19.96
N THR A 25 2.93 -17.66 -20.21
CA THR A 25 2.02 -17.20 -19.15
C THR A 25 1.21 -18.36 -18.59
N ALA A 26 0.72 -19.25 -19.46
CA ALA A 26 0.01 -20.46 -19.04
C ALA A 26 0.86 -21.33 -18.10
N GLU A 27 2.15 -21.51 -18.41
CA GLU A 27 3.08 -22.24 -17.54
C GLU A 27 3.28 -21.57 -16.18
N VAL A 28 3.40 -20.25 -16.12
CA VAL A 28 3.52 -19.52 -14.84
C VAL A 28 2.25 -19.71 -14.00
N VAL A 29 1.06 -19.59 -14.59
CA VAL A 29 -0.21 -19.81 -13.88
C VAL A 29 -0.34 -21.27 -13.42
N ARG A 30 0.10 -22.24 -14.25
CA ARG A 30 0.12 -23.67 -13.88
C ARG A 30 1.03 -23.92 -12.67
N ILE A 31 2.24 -23.36 -12.66
CA ILE A 31 3.18 -23.47 -11.54
C ILE A 31 2.59 -22.82 -10.29
N HIS A 32 2.00 -21.62 -10.40
CA HIS A 32 1.33 -20.96 -9.27
C HIS A 32 0.25 -21.87 -8.65
N GLY A 33 -0.63 -22.46 -9.47
CA GLY A 33 -1.68 -23.37 -8.97
C GLY A 33 -1.13 -24.66 -8.34
N ALA A 34 -0.04 -25.21 -8.88
CA ALA A 34 0.62 -26.38 -8.30
C ALA A 34 1.27 -26.06 -6.94
N VAL A 35 1.90 -24.88 -6.82
CA VAL A 35 2.47 -24.39 -5.55
C VAL A 35 1.37 -24.16 -4.52
N ALA A 36 0.31 -23.43 -4.88
CA ALA A 36 -0.82 -23.19 -3.98
C ALA A 36 -1.40 -24.51 -3.48
N THR A 37 -1.64 -25.48 -4.38
CA THR A 37 -2.16 -26.81 -4.03
C THR A 37 -1.28 -27.55 -3.04
N ARG A 38 0.04 -27.46 -3.19
CA ARG A 38 0.99 -28.15 -2.31
C ARG A 38 1.09 -27.50 -0.93
N LEU A 39 0.86 -26.19 -0.82
CA LEU A 39 0.98 -25.44 0.43
C LEU A 39 -0.32 -25.45 1.26
N ARG A 40 -1.49 -25.61 0.62
CA ARG A 40 -2.82 -25.55 1.26
C ARG A 40 -2.99 -26.39 2.53
N SER A 41 -2.27 -27.52 2.68
CA SER A 41 -2.48 -28.41 3.84
C SER A 41 -1.76 -27.95 5.11
N GLY A 42 -0.87 -26.97 5.05
CA GLY A 42 -0.10 -26.53 6.23
C GLY A 42 0.27 -25.06 6.27
N PHE A 43 -0.08 -24.29 5.24
CA PHE A 43 0.24 -22.87 5.15
C PHE A 43 -0.96 -22.10 4.63
N SER A 44 -1.11 -20.88 5.13
CA SER A 44 -2.02 -19.86 4.62
C SER A 44 -1.21 -18.70 4.08
N ASP A 45 -1.62 -18.14 2.96
CA ASP A 45 -1.08 -16.88 2.47
C ASP A 45 -1.95 -15.68 2.87
N GLU A 46 -1.59 -14.49 2.41
CA GLU A 46 -2.32 -13.25 2.69
C GLU A 46 -3.77 -13.28 2.17
N GLN A 47 -4.03 -14.00 1.07
CA GLN A 47 -5.37 -14.11 0.49
C GLN A 47 -6.23 -15.07 1.29
N ASP A 48 -5.67 -16.22 1.70
CA ASP A 48 -6.36 -17.16 2.57
C ASP A 48 -6.82 -16.48 3.88
N LEU A 49 -5.96 -15.63 4.46
CA LEU A 49 -6.27 -14.87 5.66
C LEU A 49 -7.37 -13.82 5.43
N VAL A 50 -7.32 -13.11 4.30
CA VAL A 50 -8.35 -12.13 3.94
C VAL A 50 -9.70 -12.83 3.72
N ASP A 51 -9.73 -13.94 2.99
CA ASP A 51 -10.97 -14.65 2.69
C ASP A 51 -11.56 -15.27 3.96
N ALA A 52 -10.73 -15.82 4.85
CA ALA A 52 -11.16 -16.28 6.16
C ALA A 52 -11.72 -15.14 7.03
N ALA A 53 -11.08 -13.97 7.02
CA ALA A 53 -11.55 -12.80 7.75
C ALA A 53 -12.90 -12.28 7.20
N VAL A 54 -13.04 -12.17 5.88
CA VAL A 54 -14.30 -11.81 5.22
C VAL A 54 -15.40 -12.82 5.55
N SER A 55 -15.09 -14.12 5.55
CA SER A 55 -16.04 -15.16 5.94
C SER A 55 -16.46 -15.04 7.41
N ALA A 56 -15.51 -14.77 8.33
CA ALA A 56 -15.81 -14.51 9.74
C ALA A 56 -16.69 -13.25 9.92
N LEU A 57 -16.45 -12.22 9.10
CA LEU A 57 -17.28 -11.01 8.96
C LEU A 57 -18.62 -11.26 8.27
N ALA A 58 -19.02 -12.50 7.94
CA ALA A 58 -20.40 -12.82 7.56
C ALA A 58 -21.22 -13.43 8.71
N GLY A 59 -20.56 -14.02 9.72
CA GLY A 59 -21.24 -14.71 10.84
C GLY A 59 -21.47 -13.85 12.09
N PRO A 60 -22.41 -14.24 12.97
CA PRO A 60 -22.59 -13.57 14.26
C PRO A 60 -21.33 -13.73 15.12
N SER A 61 -20.87 -12.65 15.75
CA SER A 61 -19.69 -12.68 16.60
C SER A 61 -19.75 -11.58 17.67
N PRO A 62 -19.84 -11.92 18.96
CA PRO A 62 -19.88 -10.93 20.05
C PRO A 62 -18.67 -10.00 20.10
N VAL A 63 -17.53 -10.43 19.54
CA VAL A 63 -16.31 -9.62 19.44
C VAL A 63 -16.45 -8.60 18.32
N LEU A 64 -17.03 -8.99 17.18
CA LEU A 64 -17.28 -8.09 16.07
C LEU A 64 -18.40 -7.10 16.36
N ASP A 65 -19.37 -7.47 17.21
CA ASP A 65 -20.42 -6.55 17.66
C ASP A 65 -19.88 -5.39 18.53
N GLN A 66 -18.67 -5.55 19.08
CA GLN A 66 -17.94 -4.52 19.82
C GLN A 66 -16.96 -3.73 18.93
N LEU A 67 -16.83 -4.11 17.66
CA LEU A 67 -16.02 -3.37 16.71
C LEU A 67 -16.76 -2.07 16.39
N GLY A 68 -16.38 -1.00 17.08
CA GLY A 68 -16.89 0.34 16.81
C GLY A 68 -16.52 0.85 15.40
N PRO A 69 -16.75 2.13 15.12
CA PRO A 69 -16.42 2.72 13.83
C PRO A 69 -14.97 2.46 13.42
N ALA A 70 -14.76 1.99 12.20
CA ALA A 70 -13.44 1.72 11.65
C ALA A 70 -12.91 2.94 10.91
N ILE A 71 -11.60 3.19 11.01
CA ILE A 71 -10.92 4.31 10.33
C ILE A 71 -9.82 3.76 9.43
N VAL A 72 -9.93 4.03 8.13
CA VAL A 72 -8.85 3.82 7.16
C VAL A 72 -8.04 5.11 7.07
N PHE A 73 -6.89 5.12 7.71
CA PHE A 73 -6.07 6.32 7.82
C PHE A 73 -5.06 6.44 6.67
N LEU A 74 -5.18 7.52 5.89
CA LEU A 74 -4.30 7.87 4.77
C LEU A 74 -4.02 6.71 3.80
N PRO A 75 -5.06 6.05 3.24
CA PRO A 75 -4.83 4.98 2.29
C PRO A 75 -4.11 5.51 1.06
N GLN A 76 -3.27 4.66 0.48
CA GLN A 76 -2.59 4.91 -0.79
C GLN A 76 -3.22 3.99 -1.84
N ARG A 77 -2.46 3.02 -2.37
CA ARG A 77 -3.03 1.96 -3.22
C ARG A 77 -3.57 0.85 -2.35
N LEU A 78 -4.81 0.45 -2.59
CA LEU A 78 -5.40 -0.76 -2.04
C LEU A 78 -5.28 -1.89 -3.06
N THR A 79 -4.86 -3.07 -2.59
CA THR A 79 -4.99 -4.31 -3.36
C THR A 79 -6.44 -4.76 -3.42
N SER A 80 -6.78 -5.65 -4.36
CA SER A 80 -8.14 -6.19 -4.43
C SER A 80 -8.57 -6.87 -3.12
N SER A 81 -7.63 -7.57 -2.46
CA SER A 81 -7.88 -8.24 -1.18
C SER A 81 -8.16 -7.26 -0.03
N GLN A 82 -7.38 -6.17 0.04
CA GLN A 82 -7.61 -5.11 1.03
C GLN A 82 -8.95 -4.44 0.82
N THR A 83 -9.32 -4.13 -0.43
CA THR A 83 -10.63 -3.58 -0.76
C THR A 83 -11.75 -4.53 -0.30
N ARG A 84 -11.69 -5.83 -0.64
CA ARG A 84 -12.71 -6.82 -0.19
C ARG A 84 -12.86 -6.85 1.33
N LEU A 85 -11.74 -6.89 2.06
CA LEU A 85 -11.76 -6.92 3.52
C LEU A 85 -12.38 -5.65 4.10
N LEU A 86 -11.95 -4.48 3.64
CA LEU A 86 -12.45 -3.20 4.13
C LEU A 86 -13.93 -2.99 3.79
N THR A 87 -14.39 -3.41 2.62
CA THR A 87 -15.81 -3.43 2.29
C THR A 87 -16.60 -4.31 3.26
N ALA A 88 -16.15 -5.53 3.53
CA ALA A 88 -16.81 -6.43 4.49
C ALA A 88 -16.84 -5.86 5.92
N VAL A 89 -15.83 -5.08 6.31
CA VAL A 89 -15.84 -4.33 7.58
C VAL A 89 -16.87 -3.20 7.53
N GLY A 90 -16.96 -2.47 6.43
CA GLY A 90 -17.95 -1.41 6.23
C GLY A 90 -19.40 -1.91 6.21
N ASP A 91 -19.63 -3.15 5.78
CA ASP A 91 -20.96 -3.79 5.82
C ASP A 91 -21.45 -4.07 7.26
N ARG A 92 -20.52 -4.10 8.24
CA ARG A 92 -20.84 -4.30 9.66
C ARG A 92 -21.15 -3.01 10.41
N GLY A 93 -20.63 -1.88 9.94
CA GLY A 93 -20.74 -0.62 10.65
C GLY A 93 -19.97 0.51 9.97
N PRO A 94 -19.98 1.72 10.55
CA PRO A 94 -19.39 2.89 9.92
C PRO A 94 -17.90 2.71 9.62
N LEU A 95 -17.53 2.92 8.36
CA LEU A 95 -16.15 2.96 7.89
C LEU A 95 -15.82 4.38 7.42
N HIS A 96 -14.85 5.02 8.07
CA HIS A 96 -14.40 6.36 7.72
C HIS A 96 -13.05 6.29 7.04
N VAL A 97 -12.90 6.98 5.90
CA VAL A 97 -11.61 7.12 5.22
C VAL A 97 -11.07 8.52 5.46
N VAL A 98 -9.87 8.60 6.03
CA VAL A 98 -9.13 9.86 6.10
C VAL A 98 -8.21 9.91 4.89
N ALA A 99 -8.66 10.56 3.82
CA ALA A 99 -7.88 10.69 2.58
C ALA A 99 -6.91 11.87 2.66
N GLY A 100 -5.62 11.61 2.44
CA GLY A 100 -4.61 12.64 2.31
C GLY A 100 -4.54 13.17 0.88
N VAL A 101 -4.48 14.49 0.71
CA VAL A 101 -4.37 15.15 -0.60
C VAL A 101 -3.19 16.12 -0.61
N THR A 102 -2.54 16.21 -1.77
CA THR A 102 -1.38 17.08 -2.00
C THR A 102 -1.72 18.27 -2.90
N GLY A 103 -2.88 18.21 -3.58
CA GLY A 103 -3.26 19.16 -4.63
C GLY A 103 -2.63 18.83 -5.98
N VAL A 104 -1.84 17.75 -6.07
CA VAL A 104 -1.24 17.27 -7.32
C VAL A 104 -1.99 16.03 -7.80
N GLU A 105 -2.72 16.16 -8.91
CA GLU A 105 -3.60 15.10 -9.43
C GLU A 105 -2.90 13.73 -9.52
N ARG A 106 -1.68 13.68 -10.06
CA ARG A 106 -0.93 12.42 -10.20
C ARG A 106 -0.57 11.77 -8.86
N ALA A 107 -0.33 12.58 -7.82
CA ALA A 107 -0.01 12.09 -6.49
C ALA A 107 -1.27 11.66 -5.73
N ASP A 108 -2.40 12.32 -6.00
CA ASP A 108 -3.67 12.08 -5.31
C ASP A 108 -4.50 10.95 -5.97
N ASP A 109 -4.23 10.62 -7.24
CA ASP A 109 -4.93 9.59 -8.02
C ASP A 109 -5.03 8.21 -7.32
N PRO A 110 -3.97 7.66 -6.70
CA PRO A 110 -4.06 6.39 -5.98
C PRO A 110 -5.01 6.46 -4.78
N VAL A 111 -4.99 7.56 -4.03
CA VAL A 111 -5.86 7.79 -2.86
C VAL A 111 -7.31 7.90 -3.31
N ARG A 112 -7.56 8.67 -4.39
CA ARG A 112 -8.88 8.77 -5.03
C ARG A 112 -9.41 7.41 -5.45
N THR A 113 -8.58 6.61 -6.10
CA THR A 113 -8.94 5.27 -6.55
C THR A 113 -9.29 4.37 -5.37
N ALA A 114 -8.55 4.45 -4.26
CA ALA A 114 -8.85 3.70 -3.05
C ALA A 114 -10.20 4.11 -2.41
N VAL A 115 -10.48 5.42 -2.32
CA VAL A 115 -11.76 5.91 -1.78
C VAL A 115 -12.94 5.41 -2.62
N VAL A 116 -12.85 5.55 -3.94
CA VAL A 116 -13.91 5.09 -4.86
C VAL A 116 -14.08 3.57 -4.82
N ALA A 117 -12.98 2.82 -4.72
CA ALA A 117 -13.02 1.36 -4.63
C ALA A 117 -13.74 0.86 -3.36
N LEU A 118 -13.74 1.66 -2.28
CA LEU A 118 -14.49 1.39 -1.05
C LEU A 118 -15.95 1.90 -1.10
N GLY A 119 -16.40 2.43 -2.24
CA GLY A 119 -17.75 2.99 -2.40
C GLY A 119 -17.90 4.41 -1.84
N GLY A 120 -16.80 5.06 -1.46
CA GLY A 120 -16.82 6.44 -0.98
C GLY A 120 -16.94 7.45 -2.11
N GLU A 121 -17.56 8.59 -1.81
CA GLU A 121 -17.52 9.75 -2.70
C GLU A 121 -16.18 10.46 -2.55
N TRP A 122 -15.57 10.85 -3.69
CA TRP A 122 -14.38 11.69 -3.68
C TRP A 122 -14.82 13.16 -3.65
N PRO A 123 -14.65 13.87 -2.53
CA PRO A 123 -15.00 15.28 -2.46
C PRO A 123 -14.04 16.12 -3.30
N ASP A 124 -14.45 17.33 -3.67
CA ASP A 124 -13.50 18.35 -4.15
C ASP A 124 -12.54 18.69 -3.01
N PRO A 125 -11.23 18.36 -3.12
CA PRO A 125 -10.28 18.59 -2.04
C PRO A 125 -9.99 20.07 -1.80
N GLY A 126 -10.50 20.98 -2.65
CA GLY A 126 -10.15 22.38 -2.65
C GLY A 126 -8.73 22.63 -3.18
N SER A 127 -8.32 23.90 -3.18
CA SER A 127 -6.96 24.26 -3.61
C SER A 127 -5.98 24.04 -2.45
N THR A 128 -5.09 23.06 -2.63
CA THR A 128 -3.89 22.89 -1.79
C THR A 128 -2.67 23.16 -2.66
N ALA A 129 -1.80 24.08 -2.26
CA ALA A 129 -0.52 24.28 -2.92
C ALA A 129 0.50 23.30 -2.32
N PRO A 130 1.10 22.39 -3.12
CA PRO A 130 2.11 21.49 -2.61
C PRO A 130 3.35 22.29 -2.18
N ALA A 131 3.96 21.90 -1.07
CA ALA A 131 5.25 22.46 -0.69
C ALA A 131 6.29 22.10 -1.77
N THR A 132 7.01 23.11 -2.26
CA THR A 132 8.14 22.93 -3.18
C THR A 132 9.45 22.90 -2.39
N ALA A 133 10.47 22.25 -2.95
CA ALA A 133 11.79 22.27 -2.35
C ALA A 133 12.37 23.69 -2.34
N ASP A 134 12.98 24.10 -1.23
CA ASP A 134 13.68 25.39 -1.10
C ASP A 134 15.02 25.40 -1.83
N ALA A 135 15.63 24.22 -2.01
CA ALA A 135 16.92 24.05 -2.67
C ALA A 135 16.98 22.72 -3.44
N ALA A 136 17.84 22.69 -4.46
CA ALA A 136 18.20 21.48 -5.21
C ALA A 136 19.72 21.44 -5.37
N LEU A 137 20.31 20.27 -5.12
CA LEU A 137 21.75 20.04 -5.22
C LEU A 137 22.02 18.88 -6.16
N SER A 138 23.10 18.99 -6.94
CA SER A 138 23.67 17.88 -7.70
C SER A 138 25.05 17.55 -7.14
N VAL A 139 25.28 16.28 -6.84
CA VAL A 139 26.56 15.74 -6.36
C VAL A 139 26.94 14.50 -7.17
N SER A 140 28.16 14.01 -6.97
CA SER A 140 28.73 12.96 -7.81
C SER A 140 28.11 11.58 -7.64
N ASP A 141 27.75 11.22 -6.40
CA ASP A 141 27.27 9.88 -6.07
C ASP A 141 26.37 9.88 -4.82
N ALA A 142 25.78 8.71 -4.54
CA ALA A 142 24.88 8.54 -3.41
C ALA A 142 25.54 8.70 -2.03
N ASP A 143 26.86 8.45 -1.92
CA ASP A 143 27.58 8.64 -0.66
C ASP A 143 27.65 10.14 -0.32
N ASP A 144 27.90 10.97 -1.35
CA ASP A 144 27.89 12.42 -1.21
C ASP A 144 26.47 12.98 -1.00
N GLU A 145 25.45 12.41 -1.62
CA GLU A 145 24.04 12.80 -1.38
C GLU A 145 23.66 12.59 0.08
N VAL A 146 23.95 11.41 0.63
CA VAL A 146 23.67 11.08 2.02
C VAL A 146 24.48 11.94 2.96
N ARG A 147 25.77 12.14 2.68
CA ARG A 147 26.62 13.02 3.49
C ARG A 147 26.08 14.44 3.53
N HIS A 148 25.57 14.96 2.41
CA HIS A 148 24.95 16.28 2.37
C HIS A 148 23.63 16.32 3.16
N ALA A 149 22.74 15.35 2.97
CA ALA A 149 21.48 15.26 3.71
C ALA A 149 21.69 15.20 5.23
N VAL A 150 22.68 14.42 5.69
CA VAL A 150 23.03 14.34 7.12
C VAL A 150 23.59 15.68 7.63
N ARG A 151 24.45 16.36 6.86
CA ARG A 151 24.95 17.69 7.25
C ARG A 151 23.82 18.71 7.40
N GLU A 152 22.86 18.72 6.48
CA GLU A 152 21.70 19.62 6.55
C GLU A 152 20.84 19.35 7.80
N ILE A 153 20.60 18.08 8.14
CA ILE A 153 19.88 17.72 9.36
C ILE A 153 20.64 18.19 10.61
N MET A 154 21.96 17.99 10.64
CA MET A 154 22.79 18.42 11.77
C MET A 154 22.84 19.94 11.89
N ALA A 155 22.91 20.67 10.78
CA ALA A 155 22.84 22.13 10.76
C ALA A 155 21.49 22.61 11.30
N ALA A 156 20.38 22.08 10.80
CA ALA A 156 19.04 22.40 11.29
C ALA A 156 18.88 22.10 12.79
N ALA A 157 19.46 20.98 13.27
CA ALA A 157 19.44 20.62 14.68
C ALA A 157 20.26 21.58 15.56
N LEU A 158 21.43 22.01 15.08
CA LEU A 158 22.24 23.05 15.74
C LEU A 158 21.51 24.39 15.80
N ASP A 159 20.71 24.71 14.79
CA ASP A 159 19.82 25.89 14.74
C ASP A 159 18.51 25.71 15.55
N GLY A 160 18.37 24.59 16.26
CA GLY A 160 17.29 24.35 17.23
C GLY A 160 16.09 23.56 16.70
N VAL A 161 16.13 23.04 15.47
CA VAL A 161 15.09 22.13 14.96
C VAL A 161 15.22 20.76 15.66
N PRO A 162 14.19 20.28 16.39
CA PRO A 162 14.29 18.96 17.01
C PRO A 162 14.45 17.87 15.94
N LEU A 163 15.37 16.92 16.15
CA LEU A 163 15.64 15.83 15.19
C LEU A 163 14.37 15.04 14.82
N GLY A 164 13.41 14.90 15.73
CA GLY A 164 12.10 14.26 15.46
C GLY A 164 11.20 15.03 14.48
N ARG A 165 11.62 16.22 14.02
CA ARG A 165 10.97 16.99 12.95
C ARG A 165 11.76 16.98 11.64
N CYS A 166 12.87 16.26 11.58
CA CYS A 166 13.68 16.07 10.37
C CYS A 166 13.41 14.67 9.79
N ALA A 167 13.37 14.56 8.46
CA ALA A 167 13.21 13.28 7.77
C ALA A 167 14.07 13.24 6.51
N VAL A 168 14.68 12.10 6.23
CA VAL A 168 15.32 11.79 4.93
C VAL A 168 14.43 10.80 4.20
N LEU A 169 14.02 11.13 2.98
CA LEU A 169 13.26 10.23 2.11
C LEU A 169 14.13 9.83 0.92
N TYR A 170 14.05 8.57 0.51
CA TYR A 170 14.76 8.04 -0.64
C TYR A 170 13.86 7.12 -1.46
N GLY A 171 14.01 7.15 -2.79
CA GLY A 171 13.15 6.39 -3.69
C GLY A 171 13.45 4.89 -3.74
N ASN A 172 14.71 4.50 -3.51
CA ASN A 172 15.18 3.11 -3.60
C ASN A 172 16.04 2.75 -2.39
N ALA A 173 15.88 1.54 -1.86
CA ALA A 173 16.66 1.07 -0.71
C ALA A 173 18.14 0.81 -1.04
N ASP A 174 18.48 0.56 -2.29
CA ASP A 174 19.88 0.44 -2.75
C ASP A 174 20.20 1.65 -3.65
N PRO A 175 21.26 2.43 -3.37
CA PRO A 175 22.24 2.27 -2.28
C PRO A 175 21.86 2.93 -0.94
N TYR A 176 20.81 3.75 -0.87
CA TYR A 176 20.59 4.66 0.26
C TYR A 176 20.32 3.99 1.61
N GLY A 177 19.63 2.86 1.62
CA GLY A 177 19.23 2.18 2.85
C GLY A 177 20.41 1.72 3.71
N ARG A 178 21.54 1.32 3.08
CA ARG A 178 22.77 0.97 3.82
C ARG A 178 23.58 2.20 4.24
N LEU A 179 23.39 3.33 3.59
CA LEU A 179 24.19 4.55 3.79
C LEU A 179 23.61 5.43 4.91
N ILE A 180 22.30 5.33 5.14
CA ILE A 180 21.56 6.11 6.14
C ILE A 180 21.40 5.35 7.46
N ALA A 181 21.40 4.01 7.43
CA ALA A 181 21.21 3.14 8.61
C ALA A 181 22.49 3.03 9.46
#